data_AF-A0A1V5V7V2-F1
#
_entry.id   AF-A0A1V5V7V2-F1
#
_cell.length_a   1.000
_cell.length_b   1.000
_cell.length_c   1.000
_cell.angle_alpha   90.00
_cell.angle_beta   90.00
_cell.angle_gamma   90.00
#
_symmetry.space_group_name_H-M   'P 1'
#
loop_
_entity.id
_entity.type
_entity.pdbx_description
1 polymer ?
#
loop_
_entity_poly.entity_id
_entity_poly.type
_entity_poly.pdbx_seq_one_letter_code
_entity_poly.pdbx_strand_id
1 'polypeptide(L)'
;MANGDNQGLFKLSYEAQGVKIAFFPESFNNTSAAFTAAKETLLDKRVDQVDFGAIENALNEKNAEPFVVAPPQPEAVNGKVTAKLNELKDKVLIKIDPPMGRGKKAEIKDVMEAVKTAGAATFFLDLEKIENIISSIRFRDFIEVGEMRHGRFDVNISKDSTQALIKLQPPFGGNPIDKSDILSYLKRNEITTGIMVDAIDKIIKDGLYNQDLVIAKGQRPEDGQDGEIEYFFDINAGKPKPKVDEEGEVDFKELNLFHKCKAGDPLARKKPATPGRPGITIYGAPIAQRAGRDIPTPIGLNTKPAPSDPNLILAAVDGQPKLTSNKVNVIPVVEIPGDVDYSTGNIDFTGSVHVRGSVLSGFTIRAMGDIQIGGSVEICTIECGGNMIVKQGILGQDKALIVCRGNLTAKFIDKATVYADGDIYVDESIMYSKISSSGKVVLSGKKGFIMGGVTRAAKSVSCNQVGTPTQTPTFIEVGGSPTLREELDKMQNEIKDAEKQVEMQSKSLESSEKRKHCSPEQITDEQQQRILLMSRDRFALLAKLRAFKEKKEDLEEKLVRLKSAGLKVHVRKKVMPGVKITIKNASWLAADSLDFATFREYDGEIEFGPYEAEADK
;
A
#
# COMPACT_ATOMS: atom_id res chain seq x y z
N MET A 1 1.84 23.27 -87.21
CA MET A 1 0.37 23.09 -87.23
C MET A 1 -0.12 23.26 -85.79
N ALA A 2 -0.69 24.42 -85.47
CA ALA A 2 -1.05 24.78 -84.11
C ALA A 2 -2.44 24.23 -83.75
N ASN A 3 -2.52 23.48 -82.65
CA ASN A 3 -3.74 22.98 -82.03
C ASN A 3 -4.61 24.17 -81.60
N GLY A 4 -5.74 24.36 -82.29
CA GLY A 4 -6.81 25.22 -81.80
C GLY A 4 -7.59 24.46 -80.74
N ASP A 5 -7.52 24.90 -79.48
CA ASP A 5 -8.49 24.51 -78.46
C ASP A 5 -9.85 25.05 -78.90
N ASN A 6 -10.63 24.21 -79.58
CA ASN A 6 -12.02 24.47 -79.91
C ASN A 6 -12.84 24.30 -78.61
N GLN A 7 -12.93 25.34 -77.79
CA GLN A 7 -14.18 25.52 -77.04
C GLN A 7 -15.25 25.67 -78.11
N GLY A 8 -16.25 24.78 -78.15
CA GLY A 8 -17.14 24.54 -79.30
C GLY A 8 -17.91 25.75 -79.87
N LEU A 9 -17.63 26.96 -79.40
CA LEU A 9 -18.21 28.22 -79.80
C LEU A 9 -17.28 29.10 -80.68
N PHE A 10 -15.96 28.99 -80.58
CA PHE A 10 -15.06 29.80 -81.43
C PHE A 10 -13.67 29.19 -81.58
N LYS A 11 -12.93 29.67 -82.57
CA LYS A 11 -11.54 29.33 -82.82
C LYS A 11 -10.66 30.58 -82.74
N LEU A 12 -9.62 30.53 -81.91
CA LEU A 12 -8.58 31.55 -81.83
C LEU A 12 -7.35 31.14 -82.66
N SER A 13 -6.87 32.02 -83.53
CA SER A 13 -5.58 31.87 -84.21
C SER A 13 -4.64 33.04 -83.88
N TYR A 14 -3.36 32.73 -83.68
CA TYR A 14 -2.30 33.70 -83.47
C TYR A 14 -1.50 33.81 -84.76
N GLU A 15 -1.65 34.94 -85.46
CA GLU A 15 -1.03 35.16 -86.76
C GLU A 15 -0.14 36.41 -86.72
N ALA A 16 0.77 36.55 -87.71
CA ALA A 16 1.71 37.67 -87.78
C ALA A 16 1.01 39.06 -87.87
N GLN A 17 -0.27 39.08 -88.27
CA GLN A 17 -1.09 40.28 -88.38
C GLN A 17 -1.93 40.56 -87.12
N GLY A 18 -1.91 39.68 -86.12
CA GLY A 18 -2.67 39.82 -84.88
C GLY A 18 -3.32 38.52 -84.43
N VAL A 19 -4.00 38.59 -83.29
CA VAL A 19 -4.87 37.53 -82.78
C VAL A 19 -6.19 37.61 -83.53
N LYS A 20 -6.60 36.54 -84.19
CA LYS A 20 -7.90 36.43 -84.86
C LYS A 20 -8.83 35.51 -84.10
N ILE A 21 -10.12 35.85 -84.09
CA ILE A 21 -11.18 35.00 -83.60
C ILE A 21 -12.15 34.68 -84.74
N ALA A 22 -12.65 33.46 -84.79
CA ALA A 22 -13.72 33.03 -85.70
C ALA A 22 -14.79 32.29 -84.89
N PHE A 23 -16.05 32.73 -84.98
CA PHE A 23 -17.15 32.08 -84.26
C PHE A 23 -17.77 30.95 -85.09
N PHE A 24 -18.06 29.83 -84.44
CA PHE A 24 -18.80 28.75 -85.08
C PHE A 24 -20.30 29.10 -85.18
N PRO A 25 -21.05 28.55 -86.17
CA PRO A 25 -22.46 28.89 -86.37
C PRO A 25 -23.36 28.66 -85.14
N GLU A 26 -23.01 27.69 -84.29
CA GLU A 26 -23.74 27.34 -83.06
C GLU A 26 -23.69 28.46 -82.00
N SER A 27 -22.69 29.32 -82.07
CA SER A 27 -22.44 30.41 -81.12
C SER A 27 -23.39 31.58 -81.24
N PHE A 28 -24.04 31.70 -82.40
CA PHE A 28 -25.05 32.73 -82.63
C PHE A 28 -26.40 32.39 -82.00
N ASN A 29 -26.60 31.15 -81.53
CA ASN A 29 -27.81 30.76 -80.82
C ASN A 29 -27.86 31.33 -79.39
N ASN A 30 -26.70 31.63 -78.80
CA ASN A 30 -26.58 32.27 -77.48
C ASN A 30 -25.36 33.21 -77.45
N THR A 31 -25.54 34.41 -77.99
CA THR A 31 -24.47 35.41 -78.17
C THR A 31 -23.85 35.87 -76.84
N SER A 32 -24.64 35.94 -75.76
CA SER A 32 -24.14 36.33 -74.43
C SER A 32 -23.17 35.29 -73.85
N ALA A 33 -23.48 34.00 -74.01
CA ALA A 33 -22.60 32.91 -73.57
C ALA A 33 -21.31 32.86 -74.41
N ALA A 34 -21.42 33.04 -75.73
CA ALA A 34 -20.27 33.06 -76.64
C ALA A 34 -19.32 34.25 -76.37
N PHE A 35 -19.88 35.44 -76.10
CA PHE A 35 -19.09 36.62 -75.73
C PHE A 35 -18.35 36.42 -74.41
N THR A 36 -19.03 35.89 -73.39
CA THR A 36 -18.44 35.63 -72.08
C THR A 36 -17.30 34.61 -72.18
N ALA A 37 -17.51 33.51 -72.91
CA ALA A 37 -16.49 32.49 -73.14
C ALA A 37 -15.27 33.03 -73.92
N ALA A 38 -15.51 33.86 -74.95
CA ALA A 38 -14.44 34.50 -75.71
C ALA A 38 -13.63 35.48 -74.83
N LYS A 39 -14.33 36.29 -74.02
CA LYS A 39 -13.71 37.25 -73.10
C LYS A 39 -12.87 36.56 -72.04
N GLU A 40 -13.40 35.53 -71.37
CA GLU A 40 -12.67 34.76 -70.36
C GLU A 40 -11.46 34.06 -70.98
N THR A 41 -11.61 33.46 -72.15
CA THR A 41 -10.50 32.77 -72.83
C THR A 41 -9.40 33.73 -73.28
N LEU A 42 -9.74 34.92 -73.76
CA LEU A 42 -8.76 35.94 -74.15
C LEU A 42 -8.01 36.52 -72.94
N LEU A 43 -8.70 36.69 -71.81
CA LEU A 43 -8.09 37.10 -70.54
C LEU A 43 -7.20 36.00 -69.94
N ASP A 44 -7.66 34.75 -69.95
CA ASP A 44 -6.89 33.61 -69.45
C ASP A 44 -5.63 33.36 -70.29
N LYS A 45 -5.75 33.47 -71.61
CA LYS A 45 -4.61 33.43 -72.53
C LYS A 45 -3.79 34.73 -72.55
N ARG A 46 -4.05 35.67 -71.63
CA ARG A 46 -3.31 36.93 -71.45
C ARG A 46 -3.04 37.65 -72.78
N VAL A 47 -4.09 37.81 -73.58
CA VAL A 47 -4.03 38.61 -74.81
C VAL A 47 -4.14 40.07 -74.41
N ASP A 48 -3.09 40.85 -74.68
CA ASP A 48 -3.07 42.29 -74.44
C ASP A 48 -3.76 43.05 -75.58
N GLN A 49 -4.42 44.16 -75.25
CA GLN A 49 -5.08 45.08 -76.20
C GLN A 49 -6.18 44.43 -77.04
N VAL A 50 -7.06 43.67 -76.38
CA VAL A 50 -8.23 43.04 -77.02
C VAL A 50 -9.32 44.09 -77.30
N ASP A 51 -9.78 44.13 -78.55
CA ASP A 51 -10.96 44.88 -78.97
C ASP A 51 -12.22 44.05 -78.71
N PHE A 52 -12.80 44.21 -77.52
CA PHE A 52 -14.04 43.53 -77.15
C PHE A 52 -15.26 44.06 -77.93
N GLY A 53 -15.22 45.29 -78.44
CA GLY A 53 -16.32 45.85 -79.23
C GLY A 53 -16.45 45.17 -80.60
N ALA A 54 -15.32 44.87 -81.23
CA ALA A 54 -15.29 44.06 -82.46
C ALA A 54 -15.90 42.66 -82.25
N ILE A 55 -15.68 42.06 -81.07
CA ILE A 55 -16.23 40.74 -80.72
C ILE A 55 -17.74 40.78 -80.55
N GLU A 56 -18.25 41.79 -79.85
CA GLU A 56 -19.68 41.97 -79.63
C GLU A 56 -20.43 42.25 -80.94
N ASN A 57 -19.85 43.08 -81.82
CA ASN A 57 -20.41 43.37 -83.15
C ASN A 57 -20.49 42.12 -84.03
N ALA A 58 -19.41 41.33 -84.11
CA ALA A 58 -19.39 40.11 -84.92
C ALA A 58 -20.42 39.06 -84.48
N LEU A 59 -20.69 38.96 -83.16
CA LEU A 59 -21.72 38.06 -82.62
C LEU A 59 -23.15 38.54 -82.94
N ASN A 60 -23.38 39.86 -82.89
CA ASN A 60 -24.69 40.45 -83.22
C ASN A 60 -25.01 40.37 -84.72
N GLU A 61 -24.02 40.55 -85.59
CA GLU A 61 -24.15 40.48 -87.06
C GLU A 61 -24.14 39.04 -87.60
N LYS A 62 -23.95 38.03 -86.74
CA LYS A 62 -23.79 36.61 -87.10
C LYS A 62 -22.65 36.36 -88.10
N ASN A 63 -21.54 37.08 -87.94
CA ASN A 63 -20.39 36.96 -88.81
C ASN A 63 -19.48 35.81 -88.37
N ALA A 64 -19.37 34.78 -89.23
CA ALA A 64 -18.54 33.59 -88.99
C ALA A 64 -17.11 33.70 -89.54
N GLU A 65 -16.78 34.78 -90.26
CA GLU A 65 -15.45 34.97 -90.81
C GLU A 65 -14.42 35.36 -89.75
N PRO A 66 -13.15 34.91 -89.85
CA PRO A 66 -12.11 35.28 -88.90
C PRO A 66 -11.77 36.77 -88.96
N PHE A 67 -11.86 37.46 -87.84
CA PHE A 67 -11.47 38.88 -87.73
C PHE A 67 -10.44 39.09 -86.62
N VAL A 68 -9.65 40.16 -86.75
CA VAL A 68 -8.57 40.49 -85.80
C VAL A 68 -9.17 41.12 -84.55
N VAL A 69 -8.86 40.53 -83.39
CA VAL A 69 -9.32 40.98 -82.07
C VAL A 69 -8.23 41.62 -81.22
N ALA A 70 -6.95 41.41 -81.56
CA ALA A 70 -5.84 42.04 -80.85
C ALA A 70 -4.60 42.11 -81.76
N PRO A 71 -3.66 43.04 -81.53
CA PRO A 71 -2.39 43.09 -82.24
C PRO A 71 -1.48 41.89 -81.92
N PRO A 72 -0.40 41.66 -82.69
CA PRO A 72 0.55 40.57 -82.47
C PRO A 72 1.10 40.58 -81.03
N GLN A 73 1.07 39.43 -80.36
CA GLN A 73 1.51 39.29 -78.97
C GLN A 73 3.03 38.97 -78.92
N PRO A 74 3.76 39.45 -77.89
CA PRO A 74 5.19 39.15 -77.73
C PRO A 74 5.43 37.64 -77.54
N GLU A 75 6.56 37.14 -78.04
CA GLU A 75 6.93 35.72 -77.91
C GLU A 75 7.00 35.28 -76.44
N ALA A 76 6.52 34.06 -76.17
CA ALA A 76 6.47 33.52 -74.82
C ALA A 76 7.87 33.03 -74.38
N VAL A 77 8.43 33.64 -73.33
CA VAL A 77 9.68 33.21 -72.71
C VAL A 77 9.41 32.81 -71.26
N ASN A 78 9.69 31.56 -70.91
CA ASN A 78 9.53 31.04 -69.54
C ASN A 78 10.51 31.71 -68.58
N GLY A 79 10.13 31.79 -67.30
CA GLY A 79 11.03 32.26 -66.25
C GLY A 79 12.25 31.35 -66.16
N LYS A 80 13.44 31.94 -66.09
CA LYS A 80 14.71 31.20 -66.10
C LYS A 80 15.34 31.25 -64.71
N VAL A 81 15.67 30.08 -64.17
CA VAL A 81 16.46 29.98 -62.94
C VAL A 81 17.93 29.79 -63.30
N THR A 82 18.79 30.63 -62.75
CA THR A 82 20.24 30.50 -62.86
C THR A 82 20.81 30.34 -61.46
N ALA A 83 21.52 29.24 -61.20
CA ALA A 83 22.23 29.03 -59.96
C ALA A 83 23.75 29.13 -60.19
N LYS A 84 24.47 29.69 -59.22
CA LYS A 84 25.93 29.69 -59.17
C LYS A 84 26.41 29.51 -57.74
N LEU A 85 27.64 29.04 -57.60
CA LEU A 85 28.32 29.04 -56.31
C LEU A 85 28.98 30.40 -56.05
N ASN A 86 29.13 30.76 -54.77
CA ASN A 86 29.94 31.91 -54.36
C ASN A 86 31.45 31.66 -54.63
N GLU A 87 32.29 32.69 -54.54
CA GLU A 87 33.74 32.61 -54.81
C GLU A 87 34.46 31.53 -53.98
N LEU A 88 34.01 31.31 -52.75
CA LEU A 88 34.54 30.29 -51.83
C LEU A 88 33.93 28.89 -52.03
N LYS A 89 32.98 28.73 -52.97
CA LYS A 89 32.26 27.49 -53.30
C LYS A 89 31.51 26.83 -52.14
N ASP A 90 31.25 27.58 -51.09
CA ASP A 90 30.59 27.14 -49.86
C ASP A 90 29.09 27.52 -49.80
N LYS A 91 28.65 28.44 -50.66
CA LYS A 91 27.25 28.92 -50.70
C LYS A 91 26.64 28.87 -52.09
N VAL A 92 25.34 28.61 -52.13
CA VAL A 92 24.52 28.55 -53.34
C VAL A 92 23.75 29.87 -53.51
N LEU A 93 23.97 30.50 -54.65
CA LEU A 93 23.33 31.74 -55.07
C LEU A 93 22.38 31.43 -56.23
N ILE A 94 21.11 31.84 -56.12
CA ILE A 94 20.15 31.70 -57.21
C ILE A 94 19.67 33.07 -57.70
N LYS A 95 19.39 33.14 -58.99
CA LYS A 95 18.74 34.26 -59.67
C LYS A 95 17.57 33.72 -60.49
N ILE A 96 16.40 34.33 -60.33
CA ILE A 96 15.18 33.95 -61.05
C ILE A 96 14.75 35.12 -61.93
N ASP A 97 14.86 34.95 -63.24
CA ASP A 97 14.36 35.94 -64.19
C ASP A 97 12.85 35.72 -64.42
N PRO A 98 12.02 36.78 -64.37
CA PRO A 98 10.57 36.66 -64.51
C PRO A 98 10.17 36.25 -65.94
N PRO A 99 9.05 35.51 -66.12
CA PRO A 99 8.56 35.15 -67.45
C PRO A 99 8.10 36.37 -68.26
N MET A 100 8.26 36.32 -69.58
CA MET A 100 7.77 37.33 -70.53
C MET A 100 6.66 36.75 -71.42
N GLY A 101 5.63 37.55 -71.70
CA GLY A 101 4.46 37.12 -72.47
C GLY A 101 3.70 35.99 -71.76
N ARG A 102 3.49 34.87 -72.46
CA ARG A 102 2.80 33.66 -71.94
C ARG A 102 3.70 32.63 -71.28
N GLY A 103 4.93 32.99 -70.93
CA GLY A 103 5.87 32.08 -70.26
C GLY A 103 5.37 31.61 -68.90
N LYS A 104 5.69 30.37 -68.54
CA LYS A 104 5.42 29.81 -67.20
C LYS A 104 6.36 30.42 -66.15
N LYS A 105 5.86 30.58 -64.91
CA LYS A 105 6.68 30.95 -63.75
C LYS A 105 7.63 29.80 -63.39
N ALA A 106 8.78 30.12 -62.82
CA ALA A 106 9.70 29.11 -62.29
C ALA A 106 9.08 28.39 -61.08
N GLU A 107 9.27 27.09 -60.99
CA GLU A 107 8.86 26.24 -59.87
C GLU A 107 10.08 25.81 -59.04
N ILE A 108 9.82 25.27 -57.84
CA ILE A 108 10.88 24.75 -56.96
C ILE A 108 11.73 23.67 -57.68
N LYS A 109 11.11 22.88 -58.57
CA LYS A 109 11.81 21.88 -59.39
C LYS A 109 12.89 22.49 -60.28
N ASP A 110 12.59 23.64 -60.89
CA ASP A 110 13.54 24.37 -61.75
C ASP A 110 14.72 24.91 -60.93
N VAL A 111 14.46 25.32 -59.68
CA VAL A 111 15.50 25.74 -58.73
C VAL A 111 16.38 24.56 -58.34
N MET A 112 15.81 23.40 -58.00
CA MET A 112 16.59 22.20 -57.67
C MET A 112 17.46 21.73 -58.85
N GLU A 113 16.93 21.79 -60.09
CA GLU A 113 17.67 21.43 -61.30
C GLU A 113 18.81 22.41 -61.59
N ALA A 114 18.57 23.71 -61.41
CA ALA A 114 19.62 24.73 -61.54
C ALA A 114 20.73 24.54 -60.49
N VAL A 115 20.36 24.28 -59.24
CA VAL A 115 21.32 24.02 -58.14
C VAL A 115 22.13 22.74 -58.39
N LYS A 116 21.49 21.70 -58.93
CA LYS A 116 22.16 20.46 -59.34
C LYS A 116 23.15 20.71 -60.46
N THR A 117 22.79 21.52 -61.45
CA THR A 117 23.66 21.92 -62.57
C THR A 117 24.85 22.77 -62.10
N ALA A 118 24.67 23.56 -61.03
CA ALA A 118 25.73 24.32 -60.39
C ALA A 118 26.67 23.48 -59.50
N GLY A 119 26.46 22.16 -59.40
CA GLY A 119 27.31 21.25 -58.62
C GLY A 119 27.03 21.23 -57.12
N ALA A 120 25.91 21.80 -56.67
CA ALA A 120 25.56 21.94 -55.25
C ALA A 120 24.37 21.08 -54.82
N ALA A 121 24.14 19.94 -55.51
CA ALA A 121 23.00 19.06 -55.28
C ALA A 121 22.90 18.50 -53.84
N THR A 122 24.01 18.45 -53.12
CA THR A 122 24.13 17.90 -51.76
C THR A 122 24.16 18.98 -50.67
N PHE A 123 24.07 20.26 -51.03
CA PHE A 123 24.15 21.38 -50.08
C PHE A 123 22.84 21.51 -49.31
N PHE A 124 22.91 22.13 -48.13
CA PHE A 124 21.72 22.42 -47.36
C PHE A 124 20.99 23.58 -48.01
N LEU A 125 19.71 23.40 -48.37
CA LEU A 125 18.87 24.42 -48.99
C LEU A 125 17.79 24.87 -48.01
N ASP A 126 17.62 26.18 -47.91
CA ASP A 126 16.53 26.80 -47.14
C ASP A 126 15.27 26.88 -48.03
N LEU A 127 14.40 25.88 -47.89
CA LEU A 127 13.20 25.73 -48.72
C LEU A 127 12.20 26.88 -48.53
N GLU A 128 12.02 27.36 -47.29
CA GLU A 128 11.11 28.48 -47.01
C GLU A 128 11.61 29.77 -47.66
N LYS A 129 12.93 30.01 -47.61
CA LYS A 129 13.54 31.15 -48.29
C LYS A 129 13.38 31.06 -49.81
N ILE A 130 13.52 29.87 -50.39
CA ILE A 130 13.33 29.64 -51.83
C ILE A 130 11.87 29.90 -52.26
N GLU A 131 10.88 29.44 -51.50
CA GLU A 131 9.45 29.67 -51.77
C GLU A 131 9.08 31.16 -51.71
N ASN A 132 9.63 31.88 -50.73
CA ASN A 132 9.47 33.33 -50.61
C ASN A 132 10.08 34.09 -51.80
N ILE A 133 11.18 33.59 -52.37
CA ILE A 133 11.83 34.18 -53.55
C ILE A 133 11.02 33.90 -54.82
N ILE A 134 10.48 32.69 -55.00
CA ILE A 134 9.65 32.33 -56.17
C ILE A 134 8.34 33.12 -56.21
N SER A 135 7.71 33.35 -55.04
CA SER A 135 6.46 34.11 -54.94
C SER A 135 6.64 35.61 -55.19
N SER A 136 7.84 36.14 -54.93
CA SER A 136 8.17 37.56 -55.03
C SER A 136 8.80 37.91 -56.39
N ILE A 137 8.02 38.45 -57.33
CA ILE A 137 8.38 38.71 -58.75
C ILE A 137 9.46 39.82 -58.94
N ARG A 138 10.15 40.29 -57.89
CA ARG A 138 10.90 41.57 -57.89
C ARG A 138 12.42 41.48 -57.90
N PHE A 139 13.05 40.33 -58.11
CA PHE A 139 14.49 40.20 -57.88
C PHE A 139 15.29 39.98 -59.17
N ARG A 140 16.25 40.89 -59.44
CA ARG A 140 17.21 40.77 -60.57
C ARG A 140 18.59 40.30 -60.14
N ASP A 141 18.82 40.16 -58.83
CA ASP A 141 20.13 39.85 -58.24
C ASP A 141 20.18 38.43 -57.67
N PHE A 142 21.41 37.97 -57.43
CA PHE A 142 21.69 36.65 -56.86
C PHE A 142 21.44 36.66 -55.34
N ILE A 143 20.66 35.70 -54.84
CA ILE A 143 20.32 35.57 -53.43
C ILE A 143 20.87 34.25 -52.88
N GLU A 144 21.46 34.29 -51.68
CA GLU A 144 21.95 33.11 -50.96
C GLU A 144 20.78 32.26 -50.47
N VAL A 145 20.72 31.00 -50.90
CA VAL A 145 19.63 30.07 -50.58
C VAL A 145 20.11 28.73 -50.01
N GLY A 146 21.42 28.53 -49.94
CA GLY A 146 21.98 27.32 -49.36
C GLY A 146 23.45 27.46 -49.02
N GLU A 147 23.91 26.56 -48.17
CA GLU A 147 25.28 26.51 -47.68
C GLU A 147 25.79 25.08 -47.53
N MET A 148 27.10 24.94 -47.63
CA MET A 148 27.85 23.73 -47.35
C MET A 148 27.96 23.55 -45.84
N ARG A 149 27.48 22.40 -45.33
CA ARG A 149 27.63 22.03 -43.92
C ARG A 149 28.43 20.74 -43.81
N HIS A 150 29.47 20.78 -43.00
CA HIS A 150 30.20 19.57 -42.61
C HIS A 150 29.36 18.71 -41.68
N GLY A 151 29.65 17.41 -41.65
CA GLY A 151 29.08 16.52 -40.64
C GLY A 151 29.46 17.00 -39.25
N ARG A 152 28.48 17.00 -38.33
CA ARG A 152 28.69 17.35 -36.92
C ARG A 152 28.18 16.23 -36.04
N PHE A 153 28.78 16.06 -34.87
CA PHE A 153 28.29 15.10 -33.90
C PHE A 153 28.25 15.75 -32.53
N ASP A 154 27.24 15.39 -31.77
CA ASP A 154 27.08 15.78 -30.37
C ASP A 154 27.19 14.53 -29.50
N VAL A 155 27.97 14.61 -28.43
CA VAL A 155 28.07 13.53 -27.43
C VAL A 155 27.39 14.00 -26.15
N ASN A 156 26.37 13.28 -25.73
CA ASN A 156 25.67 13.52 -24.48
C ASN A 156 26.03 12.43 -23.47
N ILE A 157 26.41 12.85 -22.27
CA ILE A 157 26.85 11.95 -21.20
C ILE A 157 25.75 11.89 -20.15
N SER A 158 25.38 10.69 -19.75
CA SER A 158 24.41 10.49 -18.67
C SER A 158 24.92 11.12 -17.37
N LYS A 159 24.00 11.63 -16.53
CA LYS A 159 24.32 12.30 -15.25
C LYS A 159 25.20 11.44 -14.34
N ASP A 160 24.99 10.12 -14.36
CA ASP A 160 25.74 9.17 -13.53
C ASP A 160 27.11 8.80 -14.12
N SER A 161 27.50 9.41 -15.25
CA SER A 161 28.75 9.10 -15.98
C SER A 161 28.90 7.62 -16.35
N THR A 162 27.77 6.91 -16.51
CA THR A 162 27.74 5.48 -16.84
C THR A 162 27.51 5.20 -18.33
N GLN A 163 27.08 6.19 -19.11
CA GLN A 163 26.77 6.02 -20.53
C GLN A 163 27.10 7.30 -21.31
N ALA A 164 27.66 7.13 -22.51
CA ALA A 164 27.81 8.18 -23.51
C ALA A 164 27.01 7.85 -24.76
N LEU A 165 26.16 8.80 -25.17
CA LEU A 165 25.32 8.77 -26.36
C LEU A 165 25.92 9.70 -27.40
N ILE A 166 25.96 9.27 -28.66
CA ILE A 166 26.33 10.10 -29.80
C ILE A 166 25.12 10.35 -30.68
N LYS A 167 25.05 11.56 -31.23
CA LYS A 167 24.11 11.94 -32.27
C LYS A 167 24.87 12.51 -33.46
N LEU A 168 24.84 11.83 -34.60
CA LEU A 168 25.48 12.30 -35.84
C LEU A 168 24.48 13.11 -36.66
N GLN A 169 24.93 14.26 -37.14
CA GLN A 169 24.24 15.09 -38.14
C GLN A 169 24.84 14.82 -39.52
N PRO A 170 24.00 14.67 -40.56
CA PRO A 170 24.49 14.36 -41.90
C PRO A 170 25.28 15.54 -42.49
N PRO A 171 26.34 15.28 -43.29
CA PRO A 171 27.02 16.32 -44.05
C PRO A 171 26.14 16.78 -45.23
N PHE A 172 26.11 18.08 -45.49
CA PHE A 172 25.46 18.67 -46.65
C PHE A 172 26.52 19.34 -47.53
N GLY A 173 27.07 18.59 -48.49
CA GLY A 173 28.15 19.05 -49.37
C GLY A 173 29.54 19.12 -48.72
N GLY A 174 29.61 19.01 -47.38
CA GLY A 174 30.85 18.95 -46.61
C GLY A 174 31.40 17.54 -46.38
N ASN A 175 32.56 17.48 -45.71
CA ASN A 175 33.19 16.22 -45.31
C ASN A 175 32.32 15.45 -44.29
N PRO A 176 32.16 14.12 -44.44
CA PRO A 176 31.59 13.26 -43.42
C PRO A 176 32.53 13.16 -42.21
N ILE A 177 32.00 12.69 -41.08
CA ILE A 177 32.78 12.46 -39.86
C ILE A 177 33.45 11.09 -39.94
N ASP A 178 34.74 11.04 -39.65
CA ASP A 178 35.49 9.80 -39.61
C ASP A 178 35.53 9.18 -38.20
N LYS A 179 35.78 7.86 -38.15
CA LYS A 179 35.96 7.12 -36.89
C LYS A 179 37.07 7.73 -36.03
N SER A 180 38.15 8.18 -36.66
CA SER A 180 39.27 8.83 -36.00
C SER A 180 38.87 10.11 -35.27
N ASP A 181 37.91 10.86 -35.80
CA ASP A 181 37.44 12.11 -35.18
C ASP A 181 36.66 11.81 -33.90
N ILE A 182 35.79 10.80 -33.92
CA ILE A 182 35.02 10.35 -32.75
C ILE A 182 35.95 9.78 -31.68
N LEU A 183 36.90 8.92 -32.05
CA LEU A 183 37.86 8.34 -31.09
C LEU A 183 38.78 9.41 -30.49
N SER A 184 39.22 10.39 -31.30
CA SER A 184 40.03 11.51 -30.80
C SER A 184 39.23 12.40 -29.85
N TYR A 185 37.94 12.63 -30.14
CA TYR A 185 37.04 13.36 -29.26
C TYR A 185 36.83 12.62 -27.93
N LEU A 186 36.56 11.31 -27.96
CA LEU A 186 36.41 10.51 -26.74
C LEU A 186 37.67 10.54 -25.87
N LYS A 187 38.85 10.42 -26.50
CA LYS A 187 40.14 10.49 -25.81
C LYS A 187 40.41 11.87 -25.20
N ARG A 188 40.08 12.95 -25.92
CA ARG A 188 40.24 14.33 -25.42
C ARG A 188 39.30 14.65 -24.25
N ASN A 189 38.14 14.00 -24.19
CA ASN A 189 37.16 14.14 -23.10
C ASN A 189 37.33 13.05 -22.02
N GLU A 190 38.49 12.37 -21.98
CA GLU A 190 38.85 11.36 -20.95
C GLU A 190 37.90 10.16 -20.84
N ILE A 191 37.08 9.89 -21.85
CA ILE A 191 36.26 8.68 -21.92
C ILE A 191 37.18 7.53 -22.33
N THR A 192 37.54 6.69 -21.36
CA THR A 192 38.59 5.67 -21.51
C THR A 192 38.07 4.24 -21.35
N THR A 193 36.97 4.04 -20.61
CA THR A 193 36.42 2.73 -20.31
C THR A 193 35.09 2.46 -21.00
N GLY A 194 34.93 1.21 -21.48
CA GLY A 194 33.65 0.74 -22.03
C GLY A 194 33.29 1.30 -23.41
N ILE A 195 34.28 1.79 -24.17
CA ILE A 195 34.11 2.28 -25.54
C ILE A 195 33.71 1.12 -26.46
N MET A 196 32.57 1.27 -27.12
CA MET A 196 32.02 0.27 -28.04
C MET A 196 32.47 0.58 -29.47
N VAL A 197 33.71 0.20 -29.80
CA VAL A 197 34.32 0.48 -31.12
C VAL A 197 33.47 -0.07 -32.28
N ASP A 198 32.91 -1.27 -32.12
CA ASP A 198 32.07 -1.91 -33.13
C ASP A 198 30.74 -1.14 -33.36
N ALA A 199 30.22 -0.48 -32.32
CA ALA A 199 29.02 0.34 -32.45
C ALA A 199 29.33 1.62 -33.23
N ILE A 200 30.46 2.26 -32.96
CA ILE A 200 30.92 3.45 -33.70
C ILE A 200 31.11 3.12 -35.19
N ASP A 201 31.70 1.96 -35.50
CA ASP A 201 31.88 1.51 -36.88
C ASP A 201 30.56 1.31 -37.62
N LYS A 202 29.56 0.71 -36.96
CA LYS A 202 28.22 0.54 -37.53
C LYS A 202 27.52 1.87 -37.77
N ILE A 203 27.63 2.81 -36.82
CA ILE A 203 27.00 4.13 -36.92
C ILE A 203 27.48 4.89 -38.16
N ILE A 204 28.79 4.87 -38.42
CA ILE A 204 29.40 5.52 -39.58
C ILE A 204 29.05 4.78 -40.87
N LYS A 205 29.18 3.45 -40.88
CA LYS A 205 28.96 2.62 -42.08
C LYS A 205 27.51 2.64 -42.55
N ASP A 206 26.57 2.55 -41.62
CA ASP A 206 25.13 2.47 -41.91
C ASP A 206 24.48 3.86 -42.03
N GLY A 207 25.23 4.94 -41.78
CA GLY A 207 24.73 6.32 -41.91
C GLY A 207 23.57 6.63 -40.96
N LEU A 208 23.67 6.18 -39.70
CA LEU A 208 22.60 6.36 -38.71
C LEU A 208 22.61 7.80 -38.15
N TYR A 209 21.93 8.69 -38.86
CA TYR A 209 21.84 10.10 -38.53
C TYR A 209 20.64 10.43 -37.62
N ASN A 210 20.78 11.51 -36.83
CA ASN A 210 19.75 12.12 -35.99
C ASN A 210 19.15 11.21 -34.90
N GLN A 211 19.85 10.14 -34.51
CA GLN A 211 19.46 9.22 -33.44
C GLN A 211 20.51 9.20 -32.32
N ASP A 212 20.05 9.02 -31.08
CA ASP A 212 20.93 8.89 -29.91
C ASP A 212 21.40 7.43 -29.79
N LEU A 213 22.69 7.20 -30.01
CA LEU A 213 23.26 5.85 -30.04
C LEU A 213 24.37 5.70 -29.01
N VAL A 214 24.38 4.58 -28.29
CA VAL A 214 25.34 4.37 -27.20
C VAL A 214 26.71 4.01 -27.76
N ILE A 215 27.72 4.80 -27.42
CA ILE A 215 29.11 4.61 -27.86
C ILE A 215 30.07 4.25 -26.73
N ALA A 216 29.69 4.47 -25.47
CA ALA A 216 30.41 3.97 -24.31
C ALA A 216 29.46 3.58 -23.18
N LYS A 217 29.76 2.48 -22.49
CA LYS A 217 29.03 2.02 -21.30
C LYS A 217 30.00 1.66 -20.17
N GLY A 218 29.87 2.35 -19.06
CA GLY A 218 30.44 1.95 -17.79
C GLY A 218 29.72 0.73 -17.20
N GLN A 219 30.27 0.18 -16.13
CA GLN A 219 29.66 -0.89 -15.34
C GLN A 219 28.94 -0.28 -14.14
N ARG A 220 27.64 -0.58 -13.98
CA ARG A 220 26.89 -0.11 -12.80
C ARG A 220 27.33 -0.88 -11.55
N PRO A 221 27.35 -0.22 -10.36
CA PRO A 221 27.60 -0.93 -9.12
C PRO A 221 26.49 -1.94 -8.84
N GLU A 222 26.84 -3.06 -8.23
CA GLU A 222 25.89 -4.05 -7.71
C GLU A 222 25.89 -3.93 -6.19
N ASP A 223 24.76 -3.53 -5.61
CA ASP A 223 24.63 -3.44 -4.17
C ASP A 223 24.69 -4.82 -3.51
N GLY A 224 25.25 -4.84 -2.31
CA GLY A 224 25.22 -6.00 -1.42
C GLY A 224 23.81 -6.28 -0.91
N GLN A 225 23.55 -7.55 -0.64
CA GLN A 225 22.32 -8.01 0.01
C GLN A 225 22.52 -7.99 1.53
N ASP A 226 21.51 -7.50 2.25
CA ASP A 226 21.51 -7.50 3.71
C ASP A 226 21.52 -8.94 4.25
N GLY A 227 22.06 -9.11 5.46
CA GLY A 227 21.98 -10.39 6.14
C GLY A 227 20.52 -10.74 6.45
N GLU A 228 20.18 -12.02 6.40
CA GLU A 228 18.83 -12.51 6.70
C GLU A 228 18.92 -13.68 7.68
N ILE A 229 17.90 -13.87 8.50
CA ILE A 229 17.78 -15.06 9.35
C ILE A 229 16.62 -15.90 8.81
N GLU A 230 16.94 -17.12 8.41
CA GLU A 230 15.97 -18.14 8.05
C GLU A 230 15.65 -18.98 9.29
N TYR A 231 14.37 -19.11 9.65
CA TYR A 231 13.91 -19.89 10.79
C TYR A 231 13.31 -21.22 10.33
N PHE A 232 13.65 -22.31 11.00
CA PHE A 232 13.15 -23.66 10.70
C PHE A 232 12.00 -24.10 11.62
N PHE A 233 11.48 -23.18 12.42
CA PHE A 233 10.31 -23.37 13.27
C PHE A 233 9.32 -22.23 13.08
N ASP A 234 8.05 -22.46 13.39
CA ASP A 234 7.03 -21.42 13.32
C ASP A 234 7.23 -20.38 14.43
N ILE A 235 7.59 -19.16 14.02
CA ILE A 235 7.85 -18.01 14.89
C ILE A 235 6.56 -17.56 15.61
N ASN A 236 5.40 -17.89 15.06
CA ASN A 236 4.09 -17.57 15.63
C ASN A 236 3.53 -18.68 16.54
N ALA A 237 4.24 -19.82 16.67
CA ALA A 237 3.87 -20.89 17.57
C ALA A 237 3.81 -20.38 19.03
N GLY A 238 2.61 -20.36 19.61
CA GLY A 238 2.37 -19.76 20.93
C GLY A 238 1.48 -18.52 20.92
N LYS A 239 0.93 -18.12 19.77
CA LYS A 239 -0.29 -17.29 19.70
C LYS A 239 -1.47 -18.12 19.15
N PRO A 240 -1.89 -19.20 19.82
CA PRO A 240 -3.05 -19.97 19.40
C PRO A 240 -4.28 -19.06 19.49
N LYS A 241 -4.64 -18.45 18.37
CA LYS A 241 -5.98 -17.90 18.18
C LYS A 241 -6.79 -19.04 17.55
N PRO A 242 -7.90 -19.48 18.18
CA PRO A 242 -8.79 -20.42 17.55
C PRO A 242 -9.25 -19.85 16.20
N LYS A 243 -9.07 -20.61 15.12
CA LYS A 243 -9.63 -20.25 13.82
C LYS A 243 -11.06 -20.78 13.77
N VAL A 244 -11.98 -19.92 13.35
CA VAL A 244 -13.36 -20.30 13.06
C VAL A 244 -13.41 -20.71 11.59
N ASP A 245 -13.90 -21.90 11.30
CA ASP A 245 -14.13 -22.37 9.93
C ASP A 245 -15.37 -21.70 9.30
N GLU A 246 -15.58 -21.96 8.00
CA GLU A 246 -16.71 -21.39 7.23
C GLU A 246 -18.07 -21.86 7.76
N GLU A 247 -18.13 -22.97 8.50
CA GLU A 247 -19.33 -23.49 9.14
C GLU A 247 -19.55 -22.94 10.56
N GLY A 248 -18.60 -22.19 11.11
CA GLY A 248 -18.65 -21.65 12.47
C GLY A 248 -18.23 -22.63 13.56
N GLU A 249 -17.66 -23.78 13.21
CA GLU A 249 -16.90 -24.62 14.14
C GLU A 249 -15.48 -24.07 14.32
N VAL A 250 -15.01 -24.14 15.56
CA VAL A 250 -13.66 -23.70 15.89
C VAL A 250 -12.76 -24.92 15.82
N ASP A 251 -11.75 -24.90 14.96
CA ASP A 251 -10.84 -26.04 14.84
C ASP A 251 -9.79 -26.02 15.96
N PHE A 252 -10.09 -26.72 17.06
CA PHE A 252 -9.13 -26.95 18.15
C PHE A 252 -8.07 -28.00 17.81
N LYS A 253 -8.18 -28.73 16.68
CA LYS A 253 -7.22 -29.79 16.32
C LYS A 253 -5.86 -29.21 15.95
N GLU A 254 -5.83 -28.01 15.35
CA GLU A 254 -4.60 -27.31 14.98
C GLU A 254 -3.98 -26.48 16.12
N LEU A 255 -4.66 -26.35 17.27
CA LEU A 255 -4.14 -25.60 18.42
C LEU A 255 -3.12 -26.43 19.21
N ASN A 256 -1.93 -26.56 18.63
CA ASN A 256 -0.80 -27.16 19.29
C ASN A 256 0.15 -26.06 19.78
N LEU A 257 0.26 -25.91 21.11
CA LEU A 257 1.24 -25.00 21.70
C LEU A 257 2.67 -25.44 21.37
N PHE A 258 2.89 -26.75 21.30
CA PHE A 258 4.22 -27.34 21.23
C PHE A 258 4.61 -27.77 19.81
N HIS A 259 5.39 -26.93 19.13
CA HIS A 259 6.38 -27.44 18.19
C HIS A 259 7.58 -27.92 19.00
N LYS A 260 7.81 -29.24 19.05
CA LYS A 260 8.91 -29.82 19.81
C LYS A 260 10.16 -29.91 18.92
N CYS A 261 11.31 -29.64 19.50
CA CYS A 261 12.62 -29.90 18.93
C CYS A 261 13.41 -30.79 19.90
N LYS A 262 14.32 -31.58 19.35
CA LYS A 262 15.29 -32.36 20.10
C LYS A 262 16.63 -31.63 20.13
N ALA A 263 17.45 -31.92 21.13
CA ALA A 263 18.81 -31.46 21.20
C ALA A 263 19.57 -31.86 19.91
N GLY A 264 20.13 -30.86 19.22
CA GLY A 264 20.81 -31.02 17.94
C GLY A 264 19.99 -30.61 16.71
N ASP A 265 18.68 -30.41 16.82
CA ASP A 265 17.84 -29.99 15.69
C ASP A 265 18.20 -28.56 15.23
N PRO A 266 18.20 -28.28 13.92
CA PRO A 266 18.43 -26.95 13.39
C PRO A 266 17.23 -26.04 13.66
N LEU A 267 17.48 -24.86 14.23
CA LEU A 267 16.44 -23.90 14.61
C LEU A 267 16.43 -22.67 13.70
N ALA A 268 17.60 -22.13 13.38
CA ALA A 268 17.71 -20.96 12.50
C ALA A 268 19.07 -20.95 11.79
N ARG A 269 19.12 -20.32 10.62
CA ARG A 269 20.33 -20.10 9.84
C ARG A 269 20.48 -18.63 9.47
N LYS A 270 21.63 -18.05 9.80
CA LYS A 270 22.03 -16.73 9.33
C LYS A 270 22.56 -16.83 7.89
N LYS A 271 21.97 -16.06 6.98
CA LYS A 271 22.54 -15.74 5.67
C LYS A 271 23.38 -14.48 5.85
N PRO A 272 24.71 -14.54 5.69
CA PRO A 272 25.57 -13.38 5.88
C PRO A 272 25.33 -12.33 4.79
N ALA A 273 25.52 -11.05 5.14
CA ALA A 273 25.45 -9.97 4.18
C ALA A 273 26.55 -10.07 3.11
N THR A 274 26.27 -9.58 1.90
CA THR A 274 27.26 -9.52 0.82
C THR A 274 27.82 -8.11 0.65
N PRO A 275 29.10 -7.94 0.28
CA PRO A 275 29.75 -6.61 0.18
C PRO A 275 29.38 -5.82 -1.08
N GLY A 276 28.57 -6.39 -1.98
CA GLY A 276 28.32 -5.85 -3.32
C GLY A 276 29.55 -5.85 -4.22
N ARG A 277 29.43 -5.32 -5.44
CA ARG A 277 30.54 -5.12 -6.39
C ARG A 277 30.60 -3.66 -6.85
N PRO A 278 31.79 -3.02 -6.81
CA PRO A 278 31.94 -1.64 -7.27
C PRO A 278 31.66 -1.54 -8.76
N GLY A 279 31.03 -0.43 -9.17
CA GLY A 279 30.87 -0.07 -10.57
C GLY A 279 32.07 0.70 -11.09
N ILE A 280 32.09 0.97 -12.39
CA ILE A 280 33.13 1.78 -13.06
C ILE A 280 32.43 2.73 -14.05
N THR A 281 32.68 4.02 -13.92
CA THR A 281 32.20 5.05 -14.86
C THR A 281 32.87 4.91 -16.24
N ILE A 282 32.39 5.64 -17.24
CA ILE A 282 33.03 5.75 -18.57
C ILE A 282 34.40 6.45 -18.54
N TYR A 283 34.73 7.13 -17.43
CA TYR A 283 36.01 7.80 -17.17
C TYR A 283 37.01 6.93 -16.40
N GLY A 284 36.63 5.71 -16.02
CA GLY A 284 37.47 4.79 -15.25
C GLY A 284 37.43 5.01 -13.73
N ALA A 285 36.69 6.03 -13.26
CA ALA A 285 36.49 6.25 -11.82
C ALA A 285 35.55 5.17 -11.23
N PRO A 286 35.86 4.61 -10.05
CA PRO A 286 35.00 3.62 -9.40
C PRO A 286 33.72 4.26 -8.86
N ILE A 287 32.59 3.56 -8.99
CA ILE A 287 31.31 3.93 -8.39
C ILE A 287 31.13 3.06 -7.15
N ALA A 288 31.03 3.69 -5.98
CA ALA A 288 30.87 2.98 -4.72
C ALA A 288 29.55 2.20 -4.70
N GLN A 289 29.62 0.93 -4.31
CA GLN A 289 28.47 0.11 -3.99
C GLN A 289 28.07 0.27 -2.53
N ARG A 290 26.81 -0.04 -2.21
CA ARG A 290 26.38 -0.19 -0.83
C ARG A 290 26.64 -1.62 -0.36
N ALA A 291 27.42 -1.78 0.71
CA ALA A 291 27.56 -3.08 1.38
C ALA A 291 26.25 -3.44 2.10
N GLY A 292 25.86 -4.72 2.06
CA GLY A 292 24.72 -5.20 2.82
C GLY A 292 24.96 -5.08 4.33
N ARG A 293 23.90 -4.81 5.08
CA ARG A 293 23.95 -4.71 6.54
C ARG A 293 23.97 -6.09 7.17
N ASP A 294 25.00 -6.36 7.98
CA ASP A 294 25.06 -7.62 8.72
C ASP A 294 24.13 -7.62 9.95
N ILE A 295 23.61 -8.80 10.30
CA ILE A 295 22.70 -9.02 11.43
C ILE A 295 23.38 -9.92 12.47
N PRO A 296 23.28 -9.62 13.78
CA PRO A 296 23.81 -10.51 14.81
C PRO A 296 23.12 -11.88 14.76
N THR A 297 23.89 -12.94 15.05
CA THR A 297 23.32 -14.30 15.16
C THR A 297 22.31 -14.36 16.31
N PRO A 298 21.09 -14.87 16.09
CA PRO A 298 20.01 -14.83 17.08
C PRO A 298 20.15 -15.94 18.15
N ILE A 299 21.29 -16.00 18.83
CA ILE A 299 21.58 -17.01 19.86
C ILE A 299 20.90 -16.60 21.17
N GLY A 300 20.08 -17.49 21.71
CA GLY A 300 19.40 -17.35 22.99
C GLY A 300 19.65 -18.54 23.93
N LEU A 301 18.81 -18.66 24.95
CA LEU A 301 18.89 -19.69 25.98
C LEU A 301 18.69 -21.09 25.39
N ASN A 302 19.48 -22.06 25.86
CA ASN A 302 19.44 -23.44 25.41
C ASN A 302 19.59 -23.62 23.88
N THR A 303 20.33 -22.73 23.24
CA THR A 303 20.75 -22.86 21.84
C THR A 303 22.27 -22.80 21.74
N LYS A 304 22.81 -23.38 20.67
CA LYS A 304 24.25 -23.36 20.38
C LYS A 304 24.50 -23.27 18.88
N PRO A 305 25.58 -22.62 18.41
CA PRO A 305 25.97 -22.71 17.01
C PRO A 305 26.40 -24.15 16.67
N ALA A 306 26.21 -24.55 15.41
CA ALA A 306 26.67 -25.83 14.92
C ALA A 306 28.22 -25.83 14.90
N PRO A 307 28.88 -26.92 15.34
CA PRO A 307 30.35 -26.99 15.32
C PRO A 307 30.96 -26.81 13.92
N SER A 308 30.23 -27.20 12.88
CA SER A 308 30.65 -27.16 11.48
C SER A 308 30.26 -25.87 10.75
N ASP A 309 29.26 -25.12 11.22
CA ASP A 309 28.78 -23.88 10.61
C ASP A 309 28.31 -22.90 11.70
N PRO A 310 29.07 -21.82 11.98
CA PRO A 310 28.70 -20.85 13.02
C PRO A 310 27.43 -20.06 12.70
N ASN A 311 26.97 -20.08 11.45
CA ASN A 311 25.72 -19.43 11.04
C ASN A 311 24.48 -20.31 11.27
N LEU A 312 24.65 -21.61 11.54
CA LEU A 312 23.58 -22.53 11.85
C LEU A 312 23.42 -22.65 13.36
N ILE A 313 22.20 -22.40 13.87
CA ILE A 313 21.87 -22.48 15.29
C ILE A 313 21.11 -23.78 15.53
N LEU A 314 21.58 -24.56 16.50
CA LEU A 314 21.02 -25.83 16.92
C LEU A 314 20.40 -25.72 18.32
N ALA A 315 19.41 -26.57 18.60
CA ALA A 315 18.89 -26.77 19.95
C ALA A 315 19.95 -27.41 20.85
N ALA A 316 20.12 -26.91 22.08
CA ALA A 316 21.03 -27.51 23.06
C ALA A 316 20.33 -28.55 23.96
N VAL A 317 19.00 -28.45 24.11
CA VAL A 317 18.16 -29.33 24.95
C VAL A 317 16.88 -29.68 24.19
N ASP A 318 16.18 -30.72 24.64
CA ASP A 318 14.85 -31.05 24.16
C ASP A 318 13.84 -30.02 24.69
N GLY A 319 12.96 -29.52 23.82
CA GLY A 319 11.99 -28.52 24.24
C GLY A 319 11.25 -27.85 23.09
N GLN A 320 10.70 -26.67 23.38
CA GLN A 320 9.93 -25.85 22.44
C GLN A 320 10.78 -24.63 22.02
N PRO A 321 11.11 -24.47 20.73
CA PRO A 321 11.79 -23.28 20.26
C PRO A 321 10.80 -22.10 20.25
N LYS A 322 11.23 -20.97 20.80
CA LYS A 322 10.49 -19.70 20.79
C LYS A 322 11.42 -18.55 20.44
N LEU A 323 10.91 -17.60 19.66
CA LEU A 323 11.60 -16.34 19.40
C LEU A 323 11.22 -15.34 20.50
N THR A 324 12.19 -14.86 21.26
CA THR A 324 11.98 -13.82 22.28
C THR A 324 13.06 -12.75 22.13
N SER A 325 12.64 -11.49 21.97
CA SER A 325 13.56 -10.35 21.80
C SER A 325 14.61 -10.58 20.70
N ASN A 326 14.16 -11.08 19.54
CA ASN A 326 15.00 -11.43 18.37
C ASN A 326 16.08 -12.51 18.65
N LYS A 327 15.94 -13.29 19.71
CA LYS A 327 16.79 -14.44 20.02
C LYS A 327 15.98 -15.72 20.01
N VAL A 328 16.55 -16.77 19.44
CA VAL A 328 15.97 -18.11 19.47
C VAL A 328 16.30 -18.75 20.82
N ASN A 329 15.27 -19.11 21.59
CA ASN A 329 15.41 -19.81 22.86
C ASN A 329 14.72 -21.16 22.77
N VAL A 330 15.22 -22.17 23.47
CA VAL A 330 14.52 -23.45 23.65
C VAL A 330 14.03 -23.55 25.09
N ILE A 331 12.72 -23.61 25.28
CA ILE A 331 12.09 -23.81 26.58
C ILE A 331 11.94 -25.31 26.82
N PRO A 332 12.50 -25.88 27.90
CA PRO A 332 12.32 -27.30 28.23
C PRO A 332 10.83 -27.65 28.36
N VAL A 333 10.44 -28.82 27.85
CA VAL A 333 9.06 -29.32 27.93
C VAL A 333 9.07 -30.67 28.65
N VAL A 334 8.25 -30.82 29.69
CA VAL A 334 7.98 -32.12 30.30
C VAL A 334 6.69 -32.69 29.75
N GLU A 335 6.71 -33.96 29.34
CA GLU A 335 5.55 -34.67 28.79
C GLU A 335 5.07 -35.75 29.77
N ILE A 336 3.79 -35.68 30.10
CA ILE A 336 3.10 -36.63 30.98
C ILE A 336 2.19 -37.47 30.10
N PRO A 337 2.48 -38.77 29.91
CA PRO A 337 1.80 -39.59 28.91
C PRO A 337 0.35 -39.93 29.27
N GLY A 338 -0.06 -39.76 30.53
CA GLY A 338 -1.40 -40.06 31.04
C GLY A 338 -1.98 -38.91 31.86
N ASP A 339 -2.78 -39.27 32.86
CA ASP A 339 -3.47 -38.33 33.74
C ASP A 339 -2.56 -37.83 34.87
N VAL A 340 -2.88 -36.65 35.40
CA VAL A 340 -2.34 -36.16 36.66
C VAL A 340 -3.22 -36.65 37.80
N ASP A 341 -2.72 -37.64 38.53
CA ASP A 341 -3.40 -38.42 39.55
C ASP A 341 -2.42 -38.82 40.68
N TYR A 342 -2.79 -39.77 41.54
CA TYR A 342 -1.93 -40.23 42.65
C TYR A 342 -0.62 -40.89 42.19
N SER A 343 -0.53 -41.37 40.96
CA SER A 343 0.68 -41.99 40.42
C SER A 343 1.70 -40.96 39.95
N THR A 344 1.24 -39.80 39.46
CA THR A 344 2.08 -38.71 38.95
C THR A 344 2.33 -37.64 40.00
N GLY A 345 1.33 -37.33 40.85
CA GLY A 345 1.40 -36.33 41.90
C GLY A 345 1.33 -34.89 41.39
N ASN A 346 1.64 -33.94 42.28
CA ASN A 346 1.70 -32.52 41.93
C ASN A 346 2.91 -32.23 41.04
N ILE A 347 2.76 -31.28 40.12
CA ILE A 347 3.81 -30.92 39.16
C ILE A 347 4.25 -29.48 39.42
N ASP A 348 5.54 -29.29 39.62
CA ASP A 348 6.17 -27.96 39.69
C ASP A 348 7.39 -27.95 38.76
N PHE A 349 7.30 -27.19 37.66
CA PHE A 349 8.29 -27.22 36.59
C PHE A 349 8.65 -25.83 36.06
N THR A 350 9.94 -25.55 35.92
CA THR A 350 10.44 -24.25 35.42
C THR A 350 10.37 -24.09 33.91
N GLY A 351 9.81 -25.07 33.19
CA GLY A 351 9.57 -25.03 31.74
C GLY A 351 8.08 -25.17 31.41
N SER A 352 7.77 -25.69 30.22
CA SER A 352 6.40 -25.96 29.78
C SER A 352 5.97 -27.39 30.14
N VAL A 353 4.67 -27.60 30.37
CA VAL A 353 4.10 -28.91 30.75
C VAL A 353 3.10 -29.36 29.69
N HIS A 354 3.26 -30.59 29.20
CA HIS A 354 2.30 -31.25 28.32
C HIS A 354 1.69 -32.48 28.97
N VAL A 355 0.43 -32.41 29.37
CA VAL A 355 -0.35 -33.54 29.88
C VAL A 355 -1.17 -34.12 28.73
N ARG A 356 -0.94 -35.39 28.37
CA ARG A 356 -1.75 -36.05 27.34
C ARG A 356 -3.15 -36.39 27.84
N GLY A 357 -3.28 -36.73 29.12
CA GLY A 357 -4.53 -37.03 29.79
C GLY A 357 -5.22 -35.82 30.44
N SER A 358 -6.00 -36.10 31.46
CA SER A 358 -6.75 -35.16 32.29
C SER A 358 -6.00 -34.82 33.58
N VAL A 359 -6.40 -33.75 34.25
CA VAL A 359 -5.94 -33.40 35.61
C VAL A 359 -7.07 -33.67 36.57
N LEU A 360 -6.91 -34.72 37.39
CA LEU A 360 -7.94 -35.15 38.32
C LEU A 360 -8.04 -34.22 39.53
N SER A 361 -9.14 -34.37 40.26
CA SER A 361 -9.42 -33.60 41.46
C SER A 361 -8.33 -33.75 42.54
N GLY A 362 -7.96 -32.63 43.17
CA GLY A 362 -7.02 -32.57 44.30
C GLY A 362 -5.56 -32.32 43.93
N PHE A 363 -5.22 -32.25 42.64
CA PHE A 363 -3.84 -32.04 42.19
C PHE A 363 -3.54 -30.58 41.86
N THR A 364 -2.25 -30.24 41.84
CA THR A 364 -1.74 -28.91 41.50
C THR A 364 -0.69 -29.01 40.41
N ILE A 365 -0.78 -28.12 39.41
CA ILE A 365 0.23 -27.96 38.36
C ILE A 365 0.73 -26.53 38.36
N ARG A 366 2.04 -26.35 38.49
CA ARG A 366 2.74 -25.07 38.39
C ARG A 366 3.78 -25.16 37.29
N ALA A 367 3.67 -24.28 36.30
CA ALA A 367 4.64 -24.19 35.22
C ALA A 367 4.99 -22.73 34.95
N MET A 368 6.29 -22.42 34.80
CA MET A 368 6.71 -21.08 34.34
C MET A 368 6.46 -20.88 32.84
N GLY A 369 6.43 -21.96 32.05
CA GLY A 369 6.15 -21.95 30.63
C GLY A 369 4.67 -22.13 30.29
N ASP A 370 4.40 -22.66 29.09
CA ASP A 370 3.04 -22.95 28.64
C ASP A 370 2.54 -24.29 29.24
N ILE A 371 1.23 -24.44 29.39
CA ILE A 371 0.59 -25.69 29.82
C ILE A 371 -0.40 -26.16 28.74
N GLN A 372 -0.27 -27.40 28.28
CA GLN A 372 -1.27 -28.02 27.41
C GLN A 372 -1.79 -29.32 28.02
N ILE A 373 -3.11 -29.41 28.17
CA ILE A 373 -3.82 -30.55 28.73
C ILE A 373 -4.70 -31.14 27.64
N GLY A 374 -4.50 -32.41 27.32
CA GLY A 374 -5.25 -33.14 26.29
C GLY A 374 -6.65 -33.54 26.72
N GLY A 375 -6.85 -33.76 28.03
CA GLY A 375 -8.13 -34.10 28.64
C GLY A 375 -8.84 -32.92 29.29
N SER A 376 -9.61 -33.23 30.34
CA SER A 376 -10.35 -32.27 31.15
C SER A 376 -9.58 -31.87 32.41
N VAL A 377 -10.01 -30.78 33.01
CA VAL A 377 -9.48 -30.25 34.26
C VAL A 377 -10.59 -30.31 35.30
N GLU A 378 -10.39 -31.04 36.40
CA GLU A 378 -11.40 -31.15 37.47
C GLU A 378 -11.13 -30.15 38.61
N ILE A 379 -11.34 -30.57 39.87
CA ILE A 379 -11.16 -29.76 41.07
C ILE A 379 -9.66 -29.61 41.38
N CYS A 380 -8.95 -28.80 40.61
CA CYS A 380 -7.51 -28.63 40.75
C CYS A 380 -7.10 -27.14 40.73
N THR A 381 -5.85 -26.91 41.14
CA THR A 381 -5.21 -25.58 41.05
C THR A 381 -4.14 -25.61 39.98
N ILE A 382 -4.25 -24.75 38.97
CA ILE A 382 -3.29 -24.68 37.87
C ILE A 382 -2.75 -23.26 37.76
N GLU A 383 -1.42 -23.12 37.82
CA GLU A 383 -0.69 -21.87 37.64
C GLU A 383 0.22 -21.99 36.41
N CYS A 384 -0.06 -21.20 35.37
CA CYS A 384 0.65 -21.19 34.09
C CYS A 384 1.30 -19.82 33.88
N GLY A 385 2.62 -19.79 33.73
CA GLY A 385 3.41 -18.58 33.44
C GLY A 385 3.36 -18.15 31.97
N GLY A 386 2.97 -19.03 31.06
CA GLY A 386 2.73 -18.77 29.64
C GLY A 386 1.26 -18.91 29.25
N ASN A 387 1.00 -19.45 28.06
CA ASN A 387 -0.35 -19.76 27.58
C ASN A 387 -0.81 -21.14 28.07
N MET A 388 -2.13 -21.29 28.26
CA MET A 388 -2.74 -22.54 28.67
C MET A 388 -3.79 -23.00 27.65
N ILE A 389 -3.70 -24.27 27.24
CA ILE A 389 -4.75 -24.93 26.43
C ILE A 389 -5.27 -26.15 27.17
N VAL A 390 -6.59 -26.19 27.36
CA VAL A 390 -7.33 -27.38 27.77
C VAL A 390 -8.14 -27.83 26.56
N LYS A 391 -7.79 -28.96 25.96
CA LYS A 391 -8.46 -29.42 24.74
C LYS A 391 -9.93 -29.79 24.98
N GLN A 392 -10.27 -30.22 26.19
CA GLN A 392 -11.65 -30.42 26.63
C GLN A 392 -12.09 -29.23 27.50
N GLY A 393 -12.79 -29.50 28.61
CA GLY A 393 -13.31 -28.45 29.48
C GLY A 393 -12.74 -28.47 30.89
N ILE A 394 -13.11 -27.43 31.61
CA ILE A 394 -12.80 -27.22 33.02
C ILE A 394 -14.09 -27.48 33.82
N LEU A 395 -14.04 -28.42 34.76
CA LEU A 395 -15.12 -28.89 35.62
C LEU A 395 -14.76 -28.60 37.08
N GLY A 396 -15.02 -27.38 37.54
CA GLY A 396 -14.42 -26.88 38.77
C GLY A 396 -15.16 -27.19 40.06
N GLN A 397 -16.47 -27.48 40.01
CA GLN A 397 -17.34 -27.67 41.17
C GLN A 397 -17.16 -26.61 42.29
N ASP A 398 -17.02 -25.34 41.87
CA ASP A 398 -16.80 -24.14 42.71
C ASP A 398 -15.47 -24.13 43.49
N LYS A 399 -14.56 -25.05 43.16
CA LYS A 399 -13.28 -25.23 43.86
C LYS A 399 -12.04 -25.13 42.95
N ALA A 400 -12.19 -25.31 41.64
CA ALA A 400 -11.05 -25.17 40.73
C ALA A 400 -10.62 -23.70 40.59
N LEU A 401 -9.30 -23.50 40.63
CA LEU A 401 -8.65 -22.21 40.46
C LEU A 401 -7.60 -22.32 39.34
N ILE A 402 -7.79 -21.54 38.28
CA ILE A 402 -6.88 -21.50 37.14
C ILE A 402 -6.32 -20.10 37.01
N VAL A 403 -5.00 -19.98 37.02
CA VAL A 403 -4.27 -18.72 36.86
C VAL A 403 -3.32 -18.86 35.68
N CYS A 404 -3.57 -18.09 34.62
CA CYS A 404 -2.78 -18.08 33.39
C CYS A 404 -2.21 -16.68 33.15
N ARG A 405 -0.89 -16.56 32.98
CA ARG A 405 -0.22 -15.30 32.67
C ARG A 405 -0.27 -14.94 31.16
N GLY A 406 -0.70 -15.88 30.33
CA GLY A 406 -0.95 -15.68 28.90
C GLY A 406 -2.42 -15.87 28.55
N ASN A 407 -2.66 -16.37 27.35
CA ASN A 407 -4.00 -16.69 26.87
C ASN A 407 -4.45 -18.04 27.43
N LEU A 408 -5.75 -18.18 27.69
CA LEU A 408 -6.38 -19.47 28.00
C LEU A 408 -7.29 -19.89 26.84
N THR A 409 -7.22 -21.15 26.44
CA THR A 409 -8.18 -21.76 25.52
C THR A 409 -8.78 -23.02 26.14
N ALA A 410 -10.11 -23.11 26.14
CA ALA A 410 -10.85 -24.28 26.64
C ALA A 410 -12.10 -24.54 25.80
N LYS A 411 -12.60 -25.78 25.79
CA LYS A 411 -13.86 -26.10 25.13
C LYS A 411 -15.07 -25.59 25.91
N PHE A 412 -15.08 -25.76 27.22
CA PHE A 412 -16.10 -25.21 28.11
C PHE A 412 -15.52 -24.98 29.51
N ILE A 413 -16.17 -24.12 30.28
CA ILE A 413 -15.81 -23.83 31.68
C ILE A 413 -17.08 -23.91 32.53
N ASP A 414 -17.10 -24.81 33.51
CA ASP A 414 -18.24 -25.01 34.41
C ASP A 414 -17.80 -24.93 35.88
N LYS A 415 -18.49 -24.08 36.65
CA LYS A 415 -18.28 -23.85 38.10
C LYS A 415 -16.79 -23.70 38.47
N ALA A 416 -16.06 -22.84 37.77
CA ALA A 416 -14.64 -22.61 38.01
C ALA A 416 -14.31 -21.13 38.19
N THR A 417 -13.20 -20.85 38.87
CA THR A 417 -12.61 -19.51 38.96
C THR A 417 -11.37 -19.45 38.08
N VAL A 418 -11.36 -18.53 37.11
CA VAL A 418 -10.34 -18.45 36.07
C VAL A 418 -9.83 -17.02 35.94
N TYR A 419 -8.50 -16.89 35.98
CA TYR A 419 -7.77 -15.64 35.78
C TYR A 419 -6.82 -15.79 34.59
N ALA A 420 -6.92 -14.86 33.64
CA ALA A 420 -5.98 -14.76 32.54
C ALA A 420 -5.46 -13.32 32.40
N ASP A 421 -4.14 -13.16 32.32
CA ASP A 421 -3.53 -11.86 31.97
C ASP A 421 -3.63 -11.58 30.45
N GLY A 422 -3.83 -12.62 29.64
CA GLY A 422 -4.12 -12.52 28.21
C GLY A 422 -5.61 -12.64 27.87
N ASP A 423 -5.90 -13.12 26.66
CA ASP A 423 -7.25 -13.37 26.15
C ASP A 423 -7.76 -14.76 26.57
N ILE A 424 -9.08 -14.88 26.81
CA ILE A 424 -9.74 -16.16 27.11
C ILE A 424 -10.61 -16.54 25.92
N TYR A 425 -10.34 -17.72 25.36
CA TYR A 425 -11.09 -18.30 24.26
C TYR A 425 -11.84 -19.54 24.75
N VAL A 426 -13.15 -19.55 24.56
CA VAL A 426 -14.00 -20.70 24.91
C VAL A 426 -14.81 -21.13 23.70
N ASP A 427 -14.93 -22.43 23.45
CA ASP A 427 -15.70 -22.93 22.31
C ASP A 427 -17.22 -22.87 22.55
N GLU A 428 -17.66 -23.62 23.54
CA GLU A 428 -19.07 -23.97 23.70
C GLU A 428 -19.75 -23.09 24.73
N SER A 429 -19.26 -23.10 25.96
CA SER A 429 -19.97 -22.45 27.07
C SER A 429 -19.11 -22.06 28.27
N ILE A 430 -19.57 -21.00 28.94
CA ILE A 430 -19.14 -20.61 30.27
C ILE A 430 -20.38 -20.71 31.18
N MET A 431 -20.31 -21.57 32.20
CA MET A 431 -21.44 -21.92 33.07
C MET A 431 -21.07 -21.72 34.53
N TYR A 432 -21.88 -20.95 35.27
CA TYR A 432 -21.75 -20.74 36.72
C TYR A 432 -20.34 -20.39 37.20
N SER A 433 -19.57 -19.68 36.36
CA SER A 433 -18.14 -19.48 36.57
C SER A 433 -17.79 -18.03 36.86
N LYS A 434 -16.63 -17.82 37.47
CA LYS A 434 -16.02 -16.50 37.70
C LYS A 434 -14.82 -16.37 36.78
N ILE A 435 -14.97 -15.59 35.73
CA ILE A 435 -13.96 -15.43 34.67
C ILE A 435 -13.42 -14.01 34.72
N SER A 436 -12.10 -13.85 34.75
CA SER A 436 -11.42 -12.56 34.74
C SER A 436 -10.27 -12.55 33.74
N SER A 437 -10.40 -11.72 32.71
CA SER A 437 -9.43 -11.57 31.62
C SER A 437 -8.90 -10.13 31.52
N SER A 438 -7.60 -9.93 31.60
CA SER A 438 -6.97 -8.63 31.33
C SER A 438 -6.93 -8.29 29.82
N GLY A 439 -7.39 -9.20 28.97
CA GLY A 439 -7.61 -9.00 27.54
C GLY A 439 -9.10 -9.02 27.18
N LYS A 440 -9.45 -9.85 26.20
CA LYS A 440 -10.84 -10.14 25.78
C LYS A 440 -11.30 -11.52 26.25
N VAL A 441 -12.62 -11.72 26.29
CA VAL A 441 -13.25 -13.04 26.45
C VAL A 441 -14.09 -13.32 25.22
N VAL A 442 -13.74 -14.38 24.48
CA VAL A 442 -14.35 -14.70 23.19
C VAL A 442 -14.91 -16.10 23.24
N LEU A 443 -16.21 -16.23 22.97
CA LEU A 443 -16.87 -17.50 22.74
C LEU A 443 -17.07 -17.69 21.24
N SER A 444 -16.27 -18.55 20.63
CA SER A 444 -16.11 -18.63 19.18
C SER A 444 -16.95 -19.73 18.51
N GLY A 445 -17.42 -20.74 19.23
CA GLY A 445 -18.12 -21.90 18.64
C GLY A 445 -19.58 -21.65 18.27
N LYS A 446 -20.19 -22.59 17.51
CA LYS A 446 -21.61 -22.57 17.08
C LYS A 446 -22.59 -22.31 18.23
N LYS A 447 -22.31 -22.86 19.42
CA LYS A 447 -23.09 -22.66 20.66
C LYS A 447 -22.75 -21.30 21.29
N GLY A 448 -21.53 -21.16 21.80
CA GLY A 448 -20.96 -19.92 22.32
C GLY A 448 -21.85 -19.17 23.32
N PHE A 449 -22.30 -19.82 24.41
CA PHE A 449 -23.20 -19.20 25.37
C PHE A 449 -22.60 -18.99 26.77
N ILE A 450 -23.01 -17.91 27.44
CA ILE A 450 -22.66 -17.61 28.82
C ILE A 450 -23.90 -17.74 29.70
N MET A 451 -23.82 -18.57 30.74
CA MET A 451 -24.91 -18.88 31.65
C MET A 451 -24.46 -18.79 33.11
N GLY A 452 -24.91 -17.77 33.82
CA GLY A 452 -24.66 -17.64 35.25
C GLY A 452 -23.22 -17.26 35.60
N GLY A 453 -23.07 -16.62 36.77
CA GLY A 453 -21.77 -16.18 37.27
C GLY A 453 -21.36 -14.81 36.72
N VAL A 454 -20.06 -14.55 36.73
CA VAL A 454 -19.48 -13.23 36.43
C VAL A 454 -18.39 -13.39 35.38
N THR A 455 -18.52 -12.71 34.26
CA THR A 455 -17.52 -12.69 33.18
C THR A 455 -16.96 -11.27 33.03
N ARG A 456 -15.67 -11.12 33.34
CA ARG A 456 -14.93 -9.85 33.30
C ARG A 456 -13.89 -9.85 32.20
N ALA A 457 -13.85 -8.77 31.42
CA ALA A 457 -12.82 -8.53 30.43
C ALA A 457 -12.36 -7.07 30.46
N ALA A 458 -11.06 -6.82 30.33
CA ALA A 458 -10.55 -5.45 30.24
C ALA A 458 -10.95 -4.77 28.92
N LYS A 459 -11.05 -5.53 27.82
CA LYS A 459 -11.30 -4.98 26.46
C LYS A 459 -12.73 -5.23 25.96
N SER A 460 -13.11 -6.50 25.81
CA SER A 460 -14.38 -6.89 25.17
C SER A 460 -14.82 -8.27 25.61
N VAL A 461 -16.13 -8.51 25.54
CA VAL A 461 -16.75 -9.83 25.67
C VAL A 461 -17.55 -10.11 24.40
N SER A 462 -17.30 -11.24 23.76
CA SER A 462 -17.98 -11.66 22.52
C SER A 462 -18.57 -13.05 22.70
N CYS A 463 -19.86 -13.21 22.43
CA CYS A 463 -20.55 -14.49 22.52
C CYS A 463 -21.75 -14.56 21.56
N ASN A 464 -22.32 -15.75 21.39
CA ASN A 464 -23.56 -15.92 20.65
C ASN A 464 -24.78 -15.63 21.52
N GLN A 465 -24.81 -16.15 22.74
CA GLN A 465 -25.95 -16.01 23.64
C GLN A 465 -25.52 -15.73 25.07
N VAL A 466 -26.26 -14.89 25.78
CA VAL A 466 -26.01 -14.61 27.20
C VAL A 466 -27.29 -14.71 28.02
N GLY A 467 -27.18 -15.36 29.18
CA GLY A 467 -28.28 -15.60 30.10
C GLY A 467 -29.15 -16.80 29.75
N THR A 468 -30.19 -17.01 30.55
CA THR A 468 -31.10 -18.16 30.42
C THR A 468 -32.57 -17.72 30.48
N PRO A 469 -33.50 -18.53 29.95
CA PRO A 469 -34.94 -18.30 30.15
C PRO A 469 -35.34 -18.27 31.64
N THR A 470 -34.63 -19.01 32.47
CA THR A 470 -34.84 -19.07 33.93
C THR A 470 -34.25 -17.88 34.69
N GLN A 471 -33.73 -16.86 33.99
CA GLN A 471 -33.14 -15.65 34.56
C GLN A 471 -32.05 -15.94 35.60
N THR A 472 -31.21 -16.94 35.32
CA THR A 472 -30.05 -17.20 36.18
C THR A 472 -29.16 -15.95 36.23
N PRO A 473 -28.83 -15.41 37.42
CA PRO A 473 -28.05 -14.18 37.55
C PRO A 473 -26.74 -14.27 36.77
N THR A 474 -26.62 -13.45 35.72
CA THR A 474 -25.50 -13.44 34.79
C THR A 474 -24.97 -12.01 34.66
N PHE A 475 -23.71 -11.81 35.01
CA PHE A 475 -23.06 -10.50 35.02
C PHE A 475 -21.95 -10.46 33.97
N ILE A 476 -22.05 -9.52 33.03
CA ILE A 476 -21.01 -9.24 32.03
C ILE A 476 -20.42 -7.88 32.35
N GLU A 477 -19.10 -7.83 32.50
CA GLU A 477 -18.39 -6.66 33.00
C GLU A 477 -17.20 -6.36 32.09
N VAL A 478 -17.22 -5.20 31.43
CA VAL A 478 -16.16 -4.76 30.50
C VAL A 478 -15.54 -3.45 30.94
N GLY A 479 -14.22 -3.33 30.80
CA GLY A 479 -13.44 -2.14 31.12
C GLY A 479 -12.84 -2.14 32.53
N GLY A 480 -11.72 -1.45 32.70
CA GLY A 480 -10.96 -1.44 33.95
C GLY A 480 -10.16 -2.73 34.16
N SER A 481 -9.37 -2.78 35.24
CA SER A 481 -8.62 -3.99 35.57
C SER A 481 -9.53 -5.03 36.25
N PRO A 482 -9.61 -6.28 35.74
CA PRO A 482 -10.36 -7.35 36.40
C PRO A 482 -9.89 -7.59 37.85
N THR A 483 -8.58 -7.49 38.10
CA THR A 483 -8.01 -7.66 39.44
C THR A 483 -8.48 -6.57 40.39
N LEU A 484 -8.51 -5.31 39.94
CA LEU A 484 -9.01 -4.19 40.74
C LEU A 484 -10.51 -4.33 41.01
N ARG A 485 -11.30 -4.81 40.04
CA ARG A 485 -12.74 -5.07 40.23
C ARG A 485 -13.00 -6.17 41.26
N GLU A 486 -12.19 -7.23 41.25
CA GLU A 486 -12.30 -8.27 42.27
C GLU A 486 -11.90 -7.77 43.65
N GLU A 487 -10.82 -6.98 43.76
CA GLU A 487 -10.45 -6.32 45.00
C GLU A 487 -11.57 -5.40 45.50
N LEU A 488 -12.22 -4.64 44.59
CA LEU A 488 -13.38 -3.83 44.91
C LEU A 488 -14.54 -4.65 45.43
N ASP A 489 -14.88 -5.79 44.83
CA ASP A 489 -15.95 -6.66 45.33
C ASP A 489 -15.63 -7.23 46.71
N LYS A 490 -14.38 -7.67 46.92
CA LYS A 490 -13.91 -8.16 48.22
C LYS A 490 -14.06 -7.07 49.27
N MET A 491 -13.57 -5.87 48.98
CA MET A 491 -13.70 -4.70 49.86
C MET A 491 -15.17 -4.32 50.09
N GLN A 492 -16.03 -4.37 49.08
CA GLN A 492 -17.47 -4.09 49.22
C GLN A 492 -18.16 -5.10 50.14
N ASN A 493 -17.82 -6.39 50.04
CA ASN A 493 -18.34 -7.41 50.94
C ASN A 493 -17.83 -7.22 52.37
N GLU A 494 -16.53 -6.93 52.53
CA GLU A 494 -15.94 -6.60 53.85
C GLU A 494 -16.59 -5.36 54.48
N ILE A 495 -16.91 -4.33 53.69
CA ILE A 495 -17.64 -3.14 54.15
C ILE A 495 -19.06 -3.51 54.59
N LYS A 496 -19.81 -4.29 53.79
CA LYS A 496 -21.17 -4.73 54.13
C LYS A 496 -21.20 -5.53 55.43
N ASP A 497 -20.23 -6.41 55.64
CA ASP A 497 -20.15 -7.21 56.85
C ASP A 497 -19.74 -6.37 58.07
N ALA A 498 -18.81 -5.43 57.90
CA ALA A 498 -18.46 -4.47 58.94
C ALA A 498 -19.63 -3.55 59.31
N GLU A 499 -20.41 -3.07 58.33
CA GLU A 499 -21.62 -2.26 58.54
C GLU A 499 -22.66 -3.00 59.37
N LYS A 500 -22.91 -4.28 59.05
CA LYS A 500 -23.81 -5.14 59.84
C LYS A 500 -23.30 -5.32 61.28
N GLN A 501 -21.99 -5.52 61.48
CA GLN A 501 -21.41 -5.67 62.82
C GLN A 501 -21.57 -4.39 63.64
N VAL A 502 -21.30 -3.22 63.03
CA VAL A 502 -21.48 -1.92 63.68
C VAL A 502 -22.95 -1.72 64.06
N GLU A 503 -23.89 -2.03 63.16
CA GLU A 503 -25.33 -1.90 63.42
C GLU A 503 -25.81 -2.80 64.57
N MET A 504 -25.32 -4.04 64.66
CA MET A 504 -25.64 -4.94 65.78
C MET A 504 -25.10 -4.42 67.11
N GLN A 505 -23.86 -3.92 67.11
CA GLN A 505 -23.23 -3.36 68.31
C GLN A 505 -23.85 -2.05 68.75
N SER A 506 -24.24 -1.16 67.83
CA SER A 506 -24.92 0.09 68.18
C SER A 506 -26.29 -0.17 68.79
N LYS A 507 -27.10 -1.09 68.23
CA LYS A 507 -28.38 -1.51 68.84
C LYS A 507 -28.19 -2.10 70.25
N SER A 508 -27.14 -2.89 70.44
CA SER A 508 -26.82 -3.51 71.73
C SER A 508 -26.36 -2.47 72.77
N LEU A 509 -25.56 -1.48 72.36
CA LEU A 509 -25.14 -0.35 73.19
C LEU A 509 -26.30 0.57 73.55
N GLU A 510 -27.15 0.94 72.59
CA GLU A 510 -28.35 1.76 72.84
C GLU A 510 -29.31 1.07 73.82
N SER A 511 -29.48 -0.25 73.72
CA SER A 511 -30.29 -1.01 74.67
C SER A 511 -29.68 -1.05 76.08
N SER A 512 -28.35 -0.95 76.19
CA SER A 512 -27.62 -0.90 77.46
C SER A 512 -27.61 0.52 78.06
N GLU A 513 -27.56 1.56 77.23
CA GLU A 513 -27.62 2.96 77.63
C GLU A 513 -29.04 3.39 78.04
N LYS A 514 -30.09 2.91 77.35
CA LYS A 514 -31.49 3.13 77.77
C LYS A 514 -31.79 2.54 79.14
N ARG A 515 -31.18 1.39 79.49
CA ARG A 515 -31.26 0.83 80.86
C ARG A 515 -30.59 1.72 81.90
N LYS A 516 -29.49 2.41 81.55
CA LYS A 516 -28.86 3.41 82.44
C LYS A 516 -29.77 4.62 82.72
N HIS A 517 -30.60 5.02 81.76
CA HIS A 517 -31.50 6.17 81.90
C HIS A 517 -32.78 5.88 82.70
N CYS A 518 -33.29 4.63 82.68
CA CYS A 518 -34.49 4.26 83.43
C CYS A 518 -34.24 3.93 84.92
N SER A 519 -32.98 3.74 85.35
CA SER A 519 -32.64 3.33 86.74
C SER A 519 -31.22 3.78 87.13
N PRO A 520 -31.00 5.06 87.46
CA PRO A 520 -29.65 5.61 87.71
C PRO A 520 -28.95 5.04 88.96
N GLU A 521 -29.70 4.51 89.92
CA GLU A 521 -29.22 4.14 91.27
C GLU A 521 -28.74 2.68 91.40
N GLN A 522 -28.73 1.89 90.32
CA GLN A 522 -28.36 0.46 90.35
C GLN A 522 -27.40 0.05 89.22
N ILE A 523 -26.32 0.81 88.99
CA ILE A 523 -25.28 0.42 88.04
C ILE A 523 -24.01 0.09 88.81
N THR A 524 -23.67 -1.20 88.92
CA THR A 524 -22.39 -1.69 89.45
C THR A 524 -21.22 -1.26 88.54
N ASP A 525 -20.04 -1.02 89.13
CA ASP A 525 -18.81 -0.63 88.39
C ASP A 525 -18.48 -1.60 87.24
N GLU A 526 -18.74 -2.89 87.40
CA GLU A 526 -18.57 -3.91 86.34
C GLU A 526 -19.42 -3.65 85.09
N GLN A 527 -20.65 -3.14 85.28
CA GLN A 527 -21.55 -2.82 84.16
C GLN A 527 -21.09 -1.53 83.44
N GLN A 528 -20.51 -0.57 84.18
CA GLN A 528 -19.89 0.62 83.58
C GLN A 528 -18.66 0.25 82.75
N GLN A 529 -17.80 -0.63 83.28
CA GLN A 529 -16.63 -1.15 82.57
C GLN A 529 -17.03 -1.91 81.30
N ARG A 530 -18.09 -2.73 81.35
CA ARG A 530 -18.59 -3.45 80.17
C ARG A 530 -19.07 -2.50 79.07
N ILE A 531 -19.80 -1.44 79.42
CA ILE A 531 -20.27 -0.42 78.45
C ILE A 531 -19.08 0.36 77.88
N LEU A 532 -18.08 0.70 78.70
CA LEU A 532 -16.85 1.34 78.23
C LEU A 532 -16.09 0.46 77.24
N LEU A 533 -15.97 -0.84 77.54
CA LEU A 533 -15.30 -1.80 76.66
C LEU A 533 -16.04 -1.96 75.32
N MET A 534 -17.36 -2.11 75.35
CA MET A 534 -18.20 -2.16 74.14
C MET A 534 -18.13 -0.87 73.32
N SER A 535 -18.06 0.29 73.97
CA SER A 535 -17.90 1.59 73.29
C SER A 535 -16.54 1.71 72.60
N ARG A 536 -15.48 1.22 73.26
CA ARG A 536 -14.13 1.16 72.68
C ARG A 536 -14.07 0.25 71.45
N ASP A 537 -14.66 -0.94 71.55
CA ASP A 537 -14.68 -1.90 70.45
C ASP A 537 -15.50 -1.40 69.26
N ARG A 538 -16.63 -0.72 69.52
CA ARG A 538 -17.40 0.00 68.49
C ARG A 538 -16.54 1.08 67.80
N PHE A 539 -15.79 1.86 68.58
CA PHE A 539 -14.93 2.90 68.03
C PHE A 539 -13.83 2.31 67.14
N ALA A 540 -13.24 1.18 67.53
CA ALA A 540 -12.27 0.45 66.72
C ALA A 540 -12.89 -0.08 65.40
N LEU A 541 -14.11 -0.61 65.45
CA LEU A 541 -14.83 -1.06 64.25
C LEU A 541 -15.20 0.10 63.32
N LEU A 542 -15.62 1.25 63.87
CA LEU A 542 -15.89 2.45 63.08
C LEU A 542 -14.62 2.98 62.40
N ALA A 543 -13.48 2.97 63.08
CA ALA A 543 -12.19 3.33 62.49
C ALA A 543 -11.80 2.37 61.35
N LYS A 544 -11.98 1.05 61.55
CA LYS A 544 -11.75 0.03 60.53
C LYS A 544 -12.67 0.22 59.31
N LEU A 545 -13.94 0.52 59.54
CA LEU A 545 -14.93 0.78 58.48
C LEU A 545 -14.59 2.02 57.67
N ARG A 546 -14.11 3.10 58.32
CA ARG A 546 -13.59 4.29 57.61
C ARG A 546 -12.41 3.93 56.72
N ALA A 547 -11.43 3.18 57.24
CA ALA A 547 -10.27 2.75 56.46
C ALA A 547 -10.65 1.87 55.26
N PHE A 548 -11.66 1.01 55.40
CA PHE A 548 -12.18 0.24 54.27
C PHE A 548 -12.89 1.10 53.22
N LYS A 549 -13.66 2.12 53.65
CA LYS A 549 -14.30 3.06 52.72
C LYS A 549 -13.28 3.89 51.95
N GLU A 550 -12.24 4.38 52.62
CA GLU A 550 -11.14 5.12 51.99
C GLU A 550 -10.40 4.25 50.96
N LYS A 551 -10.04 3.00 51.31
CA LYS A 551 -9.44 2.06 50.35
C LYS A 551 -10.35 1.75 49.15
N LYS A 552 -11.66 1.68 49.37
CA LYS A 552 -12.62 1.48 48.29
C LYS A 552 -12.60 2.69 47.34
N GLU A 553 -12.63 3.91 47.87
CA GLU A 553 -12.53 5.15 47.07
C GLU A 553 -11.22 5.18 46.26
N ASP A 554 -10.09 4.83 46.88
CA ASP A 554 -8.79 4.73 46.19
C ASP A 554 -8.81 3.73 45.02
N LEU A 555 -9.43 2.57 45.21
CA LEU A 555 -9.55 1.54 44.18
C LEU A 555 -10.49 1.96 43.04
N GLU A 556 -11.60 2.63 43.38
CA GLU A 556 -12.52 3.22 42.39
C GLU A 556 -11.80 4.30 41.56
N GLU A 557 -11.00 5.15 42.19
CA GLU A 557 -10.21 6.17 41.50
C GLU A 557 -9.18 5.55 40.54
N LYS A 558 -8.47 4.50 40.98
CA LYS A 558 -7.54 3.74 40.13
C LYS A 558 -8.23 3.16 38.89
N LEU A 559 -9.48 2.71 39.03
CA LEU A 559 -10.26 2.17 37.91
C LEU A 559 -10.64 3.28 36.92
N VAL A 560 -11.03 4.46 37.41
CA VAL A 560 -11.35 5.63 36.56
C VAL A 560 -10.12 6.14 35.78
N ARG A 561 -8.93 6.09 36.37
CA ARG A 561 -7.68 6.50 35.71
C ARG A 561 -7.31 5.60 34.51
N LEU A 562 -7.79 4.36 34.46
CA LEU A 562 -7.54 3.43 33.36
C LEU A 562 -8.40 3.79 32.13
N LYS A 563 -7.90 4.72 31.31
CA LYS A 563 -8.49 5.07 30.02
C LYS A 563 -8.55 3.83 29.12
N SER A 564 -9.76 3.34 28.88
CA SER A 564 -10.01 2.22 27.97
C SER A 564 -10.98 2.68 26.88
N ALA A 565 -10.45 2.87 25.68
CA ALA A 565 -11.22 3.22 24.49
C ALA A 565 -11.64 1.95 23.73
N GLY A 566 -12.80 1.97 23.08
CA GLY A 566 -13.26 0.86 22.24
C GLY A 566 -13.83 -0.35 22.99
N LEU A 567 -14.30 -0.15 24.22
CA LEU A 567 -14.95 -1.20 25.02
C LEU A 567 -16.31 -1.58 24.44
N LYS A 568 -16.52 -2.87 24.19
CA LYS A 568 -17.77 -3.39 23.61
C LYS A 568 -18.14 -4.74 24.18
N VAL A 569 -19.45 -5.01 24.25
CA VAL A 569 -20.00 -6.36 24.46
C VAL A 569 -20.75 -6.77 23.21
N HIS A 570 -20.34 -7.85 22.58
CA HIS A 570 -20.88 -8.36 21.33
C HIS A 570 -21.72 -9.61 21.59
N VAL A 571 -23.00 -9.57 21.23
CA VAL A 571 -23.91 -10.71 21.37
C VAL A 571 -24.55 -11.01 20.02
N ARG A 572 -24.09 -12.10 19.38
CA ARG A 572 -24.46 -12.41 18.00
C ARG A 572 -25.90 -12.87 17.82
N LYS A 573 -26.46 -13.64 18.75
CA LYS A 573 -27.82 -14.19 18.64
C LYS A 573 -28.77 -13.49 19.59
N LYS A 574 -28.63 -13.73 20.90
CA LYS A 574 -29.67 -13.34 21.87
C LYS A 574 -29.14 -13.03 23.27
N VAL A 575 -29.65 -11.95 23.86
CA VAL A 575 -29.54 -11.57 25.26
C VAL A 575 -30.85 -11.94 25.95
N MET A 576 -30.78 -12.73 27.02
CA MET A 576 -31.95 -13.14 27.78
C MET A 576 -32.26 -12.15 28.92
N PRO A 577 -33.52 -12.09 29.40
CA PRO A 577 -33.87 -11.29 30.58
C PRO A 577 -33.05 -11.65 31.81
N GLY A 578 -32.80 -10.67 32.68
CA GLY A 578 -32.03 -10.83 33.92
C GLY A 578 -30.51 -10.76 33.75
N VAL A 579 -30.00 -10.59 32.51
CA VAL A 579 -28.58 -10.32 32.26
C VAL A 579 -28.26 -8.88 32.63
N LYS A 580 -27.22 -8.68 33.44
CA LYS A 580 -26.67 -7.36 33.76
C LYS A 580 -25.37 -7.14 33.01
N ILE A 581 -25.33 -6.11 32.18
CA ILE A 581 -24.15 -5.68 31.43
C ILE A 581 -23.61 -4.40 32.06
N THR A 582 -22.33 -4.37 32.35
CA THR A 582 -21.65 -3.21 32.94
C THR A 582 -20.45 -2.86 32.07
N ILE A 583 -20.38 -1.63 31.56
CA ILE A 583 -19.26 -1.11 30.78
C ILE A 583 -18.73 0.13 31.50
N LYS A 584 -17.47 0.08 31.94
CA LYS A 584 -16.89 1.06 32.89
C LYS A 584 -17.75 1.21 34.16
N ASN A 585 -18.47 2.32 34.28
CA ASN A 585 -19.34 2.67 35.40
C ASN A 585 -20.83 2.60 35.03
N ALA A 586 -21.15 2.51 33.74
CA ALA A 586 -22.52 2.40 33.26
C ALA A 586 -23.01 0.95 33.43
N SER A 587 -24.26 0.77 33.84
CA SER A 587 -24.89 -0.54 34.03
C SER A 587 -26.23 -0.59 33.32
N TRP A 588 -26.52 -1.71 32.67
CA TRP A 588 -27.78 -1.99 31.99
C TRP A 588 -28.28 -3.37 32.39
N LEU A 589 -29.58 -3.48 32.66
CA LEU A 589 -30.24 -4.73 33.02
C LEU A 589 -31.26 -5.07 31.94
N ALA A 590 -31.13 -6.28 31.37
CA ALA A 590 -32.07 -6.77 30.37
C ALA A 590 -33.43 -7.05 31.01
N ALA A 591 -34.42 -6.21 30.72
CA ALA A 591 -35.82 -6.44 31.10
C ALA A 591 -36.47 -7.49 30.18
N ASP A 592 -36.25 -7.34 28.87
CA ASP A 592 -36.75 -8.22 27.82
C ASP A 592 -35.59 -8.87 27.05
N SER A 593 -35.93 -9.87 26.22
CA SER A 593 -34.93 -10.50 25.38
C SER A 593 -34.58 -9.62 24.18
N LEU A 594 -33.30 -9.46 23.88
CA LEU A 594 -32.80 -8.64 22.78
C LEU A 594 -31.99 -9.50 21.82
N ASP A 595 -32.25 -9.39 20.52
CA ASP A 595 -31.53 -10.15 19.49
C ASP A 595 -30.46 -9.27 18.79
N PHE A 596 -29.36 -9.87 18.36
CA PHE A 596 -28.29 -9.25 17.55
C PHE A 596 -27.79 -7.88 18.05
N ALA A 597 -27.24 -7.84 19.27
CA ALA A 597 -26.89 -6.59 19.94
C ALA A 597 -25.39 -6.39 20.11
N THR A 598 -24.93 -5.16 19.96
CA THR A 598 -23.63 -4.70 20.47
C THR A 598 -23.83 -3.55 21.43
N PHE A 599 -23.32 -3.71 22.65
CA PHE A 599 -23.43 -2.72 23.72
C PHE A 599 -22.16 -1.88 23.81
N ARG A 600 -22.33 -0.58 24.06
CA ARG A 600 -21.25 0.40 24.26
C ARG A 600 -21.65 1.36 25.36
N GLU A 601 -20.63 1.95 25.97
CA GLU A 601 -20.84 3.10 26.86
C GLU A 601 -20.70 4.38 26.04
N TYR A 602 -21.71 5.24 26.12
CA TYR A 602 -21.74 6.59 25.56
C TYR A 602 -22.33 7.53 26.60
N ASP A 603 -21.58 8.59 26.94
CA ASP A 603 -21.97 9.62 27.92
C ASP A 603 -22.43 9.07 29.30
N GLY A 604 -21.78 8.00 29.79
CA GLY A 604 -22.12 7.40 31.10
C GLY A 604 -23.33 6.46 31.08
N GLU A 605 -23.98 6.27 29.93
CA GLU A 605 -25.08 5.33 29.74
C GLU A 605 -24.66 4.19 28.79
N ILE A 606 -25.37 3.05 28.88
CA ILE A 606 -25.15 1.94 27.94
C ILE A 606 -26.15 2.08 26.79
N GLU A 607 -25.62 2.30 25.60
CA GLU A 607 -26.36 2.22 24.35
C GLU A 607 -26.13 0.87 23.68
N PHE A 608 -27.14 0.38 22.94
CA PHE A 608 -27.00 -0.82 22.13
C PHE A 608 -27.45 -0.57 20.69
N GLY A 609 -26.70 -1.14 19.76
CA GLY A 609 -26.95 -1.05 18.32
C GLY A 609 -26.88 -2.42 17.64
N PRO A 610 -26.89 -2.44 16.29
CA PRO A 610 -26.78 -3.69 15.54
C PRO A 610 -25.48 -4.43 15.88
N TYR A 611 -25.54 -5.75 15.78
CA TYR A 611 -24.36 -6.60 15.98
C TYR A 611 -23.20 -6.18 15.08
N GLU A 612 -22.06 -5.87 15.70
CA GLU A 612 -20.77 -5.76 15.03
C GLU A 612 -19.91 -6.95 15.42
N ALA A 613 -19.30 -7.61 14.43
CA ALA A 613 -18.31 -8.65 14.71
C ALA A 613 -17.09 -8.03 15.41
N GLU A 614 -16.48 -8.78 16.32
CA GLU A 614 -15.24 -8.38 16.95
C GLU A 614 -14.12 -8.33 15.89
N ALA A 615 -13.43 -7.19 15.76
CA ALA A 615 -12.36 -7.04 14.79
C ALA A 615 -11.10 -7.80 15.22
N ASP A 616 -10.60 -8.70 14.37
CA ASP A 616 -9.43 -9.55 14.62
C ASP A 616 -8.06 -8.83 14.53
N LYS A 617 -7.99 -7.54 14.87
CA LYS A 617 -6.74 -6.78 14.79
C LYS A 617 -5.74 -7.14 15.88
#